data_AF-A0A562IJ06-F1
#
_entry.id   AF-A0A562IJ06-F1
#
_cell.length_a   1.000
_cell.length_b   1.000
_cell.length_c   1.000
_cell.angle_alpha   90.00
_cell.angle_beta   90.00
_cell.angle_gamma   90.00
#
_symmetry.space_group_name_H-M   'P 1'
#
loop_
_entity.id
_entity.type
_entity.pdbx_description
1 polymer ?
#
loop_
_entity_poly.entity_id
_entity_poly.type
_entity_poly.pdbx_seq_one_letter_code
_entity_poly.pdbx_strand_id
1 'polypeptide(L)' 'MGNPAEGTLNVIRWLVTHGYRDEEIAAVCGGNILRVARACWPR' A
#
# COMPACT_ATOMS: atom_id res chain seq x y z
N MET A 1 -11.12 19.13 1.56
CA MET A 1 -10.31 18.39 0.56
C MET A 1 -9.37 17.49 1.35
N GLY A 2 -9.49 16.17 1.21
CA GLY A 2 -8.70 15.23 2.01
C GLY A 2 -7.22 15.25 1.61
N ASN A 3 -6.32 15.08 2.57
CA ASN A 3 -4.89 15.03 2.27
C ASN A 3 -4.50 13.63 1.74
N PRO A 4 -3.34 13.47 1.07
CA PRO A 4 -2.92 12.19 0.49
C PRO A 4 -2.78 11.04 1.52
N ALA A 5 -2.41 11.35 2.76
CA ALA A 5 -2.31 10.37 3.83
C ALA A 5 -3.71 9.85 4.24
N GLU A 6 -4.69 10.75 4.31
CA GLU A 6 -6.08 10.42 4.59
C GLU A 6 -6.71 9.56 3.49
N GLY A 7 -6.38 9.85 2.22
CA GLY A 7 -6.77 9.01 1.08
C GLY A 7 -6.21 7.59 1.17
N THR A 8 -4.93 7.47 1.53
CA THR A 8 -4.27 6.16 1.72
C THR A 8 -4.95 5.35 2.83
N LEU A 9 -5.24 5.98 3.97
CA LEU A 9 -5.93 5.34 5.09
C LEU A 9 -7.37 4.92 4.73
N ASN A 10 -8.08 5.70 3.91
CA ASN A 10 -9.42 5.35 3.44
C ASN A 10 -9.42 4.10 2.56
N VAL A 11 -8.45 3.98 1.65
CA VAL A 11 -8.30 2.79 0.80
C VAL A 11 -7.99 1.55 1.66
N ILE A 12 -7.04 1.65 2.59
CA ILE A 12 -6.69 0.53 3.48
C ILE A 12 -7.89 0.10 4.31
N ARG A 13 -8.61 1.06 4.90
CA ARG A 13 -9.83 0.80 5.68
C ARG A 13 -10.92 0.12 4.85
N TRP A 14 -11.10 0.53 3.59
CA TRP A 14 -12.06 -0.13 2.70
C TRP A 14 -11.69 -1.60 2.46
N LEU A 15 -10.40 -1.88 2.20
CA LEU A 15 -9.91 -3.25 1.98
C LEU A 15 -10.10 -4.14 3.22
N VAL A 16 -9.81 -3.63 4.42
CA VAL A 16 -10.05 -4.35 5.68
C VAL A 16 -11.54 -4.69 5.83
N THR A 17 -12.43 -3.72 5.62
CA THR A 17 -13.88 -3.94 5.76
C THR A 17 -14.44 -4.94 4.73
N HIS A 18 -13.77 -5.12 3.59
CA HIS A 18 -14.18 -6.07 2.54
C HIS A 18 -13.51 -7.44 2.66
N GLY A 19 -12.74 -7.68 3.73
CA GLY A 19 -12.17 -9.00 4.02
C GLY A 19 -10.98 -9.40 3.15
N TYR A 20 -10.26 -8.42 2.58
CA TYR A 20 -8.99 -8.69 1.92
C TYR A 20 -7.97 -9.20 2.93
N ARG A 21 -7.12 -10.14 2.49
CA ARG A 21 -6.07 -10.68 3.35
C ARG A 21 -4.95 -9.66 3.54
N ASP A 22 -4.27 -9.75 4.68
CA ASP A 22 -3.15 -8.86 5.01
C ASP A 22 -2.06 -8.84 3.92
N GLU A 23 -1.81 -9.98 3.26
CA GLU A 23 -0.84 -10.05 2.16
C GLU A 23 -1.27 -9.24 0.93
N GLU A 24 -2.59 -9.20 0.65
CA GLU A 24 -3.16 -8.43 -0.46
C GLU A 24 -3.13 -6.94 -0.16
N ILE A 25 -3.42 -6.55 1.09
CA ILE A 25 -3.32 -5.16 1.55
C ILE A 25 -1.86 -4.69 1.48
N ALA A 26 -0.91 -5.50 1.95
CA ALA A 26 0.52 -5.18 1.92
C ALA A 26 1.06 -4.98 0.50
N ALA A 27 0.52 -5.71 -0.49
CA ALA A 27 0.89 -5.53 -1.90
C ALA A 27 0.51 -4.13 -2.42
N VAL A 28 -0.64 -3.59 -2.00
CA VAL A 28 -1.16 -2.26 -2.40
C VAL A 28 -0.52 -1.13 -1.59
N CYS A 29 -0.14 -1.38 -0.34
CA CYS A 29 0.56 -0.42 0.54
C CYS A 29 2.00 -0.09 0.09
N GLY A 30 2.44 -0.56 -1.08
CA GLY A 30 3.74 -0.23 -1.65
C GLY A 30 4.86 -1.21 -1.29
N GLY A 31 4.57 -2.34 -0.65
CA GLY A 31 5.58 -3.38 -0.37
C GLY A 31 6.29 -3.88 -1.64
N ASN A 32 5.54 -4.02 -2.73
CA ASN A 32 6.09 -4.39 -4.04
C ASN A 32 6.92 -3.27 -4.68
N ILE A 33 6.50 -2.01 -4.52
CA ILE A 33 7.21 -0.84 -5.03
C ILE A 33 8.56 -0.70 -4.32
N LEU A 34 8.58 -0.82 -2.99
CA LEU A 34 9.81 -0.76 -2.20
C LEU A 34 10.78 -1.92 -2.52
N ARG A 35 10.25 -3.12 -2.81
CA ARG A 35 11.06 -4.27 -3.25
C ARG A 35 11.75 -3.97 -4.58
N VAL A 36 11.01 -3.47 -5.57
CA VAL A 36 11.56 -3.14 -6.89
C VAL A 36 12.53 -1.95 -6.79
N ALA A 37 12.17 -0.92 -6.03
CA ALA A 37 13.04 0.23 -5.80
C ALA A 37 14.40 -0.19 -5.23
N ARG A 38 14.43 -1.10 -4.25
CA ARG A 38 15.69 -1.67 -3.72
C ARG A 38 16.46 -2.51 -4.73
N ALA A 39 15.76 -3.24 -5.61
CA ALA A 39 16.41 -4.09 -6.61
C ALA A 39 17.04 -3.28 -7.76
N CYS A 40 16.50 -2.10 -8.07
CA CYS A 40 16.93 -1.27 -9.18
C CYS A 40 17.79 -0.07 -8.76
N TRP A 41 17.93 0.21 -7.47
CA TRP A 41 18.78 1.31 -7.01
C TRP A 41 20.26 0.98 -7.24
N PRO A 42 20.99 1.78 -8.05
CA PRO A 42 22.43 1.62 -8.21
C PRO A 42 23.14 1.82 -6.86
N ARG A 43 24.19 1.04 -6.60
CA ARG A 43 25.04 1.28 -5.43
C ARG A 43 25.82 2.58 -5.56
#